data_AF-A0A350QX61-F1
#
_entry.id   AF-A0A350QX61-F1
#
_cell.length_a   1.000
_cell.length_b   1.000
_cell.length_c   1.000
_cell.angle_alpha   90.00
_cell.angle_beta   90.00
_cell.angle_gamma   90.00
#
_symmetry.space_group_name_H-M   'P 1'
#
loop_
_entity.id
_entity.type
_entity.pdbx_description
1 polymer ?
#
loop_
_entity_poly.entity_id
_entity_poly.type
_entity_poly.pdbx_seq_one_letter_code
_entity_poly.pdbx_strand_id
1 'polypeptide(L)'
;MQTNPNLKKKFGPLQGGSFRGLDYEFFEQTYQYGVTDEEFCGGTGKTSRWLTKDAIVSALRHFGHKELRYGPDDANHPNGPSTCLFSRRS
;
A
#
# COMPACT_ATOMS: atom_id res chain seq x y z
N MET A 1 11.22 6.03 14.23
CA MET A 1 11.08 5.10 13.08
C MET A 1 12.47 4.66 12.66
N GLN A 2 12.76 3.36 12.68
CA GLN A 2 14.03 2.83 12.21
C GLN A 2 13.95 2.68 10.70
N THR A 3 14.92 3.24 9.97
CA THR A 3 14.96 3.16 8.51
C THR A 3 15.52 1.80 8.10
N ASN A 4 14.72 0.99 7.39
CA ASN A 4 15.22 -0.26 6.81
C ASN A 4 15.84 0.03 5.43
N PRO A 5 17.18 -0.04 5.28
CA PRO A 5 17.86 0.32 4.04
C PRO A 5 17.51 -0.62 2.87
N ASN A 6 17.04 -1.83 3.14
CA ASN A 6 16.59 -2.78 2.11
C ASN A 6 15.25 -2.36 1.48
N LEU A 7 14.40 -1.65 2.23
CA LEU A 7 13.14 -1.13 1.70
C LEU A 7 13.34 0.14 0.87
N LYS A 8 14.29 0.99 1.25
CA LYS A 8 14.53 2.26 0.54
C LYS A 8 14.81 2.08 -0.95
N LYS A 9 15.41 0.96 -1.36
CA LYS A 9 15.69 0.62 -2.76
C LYS A 9 14.48 0.10 -3.54
N LYS A 10 13.40 -0.29 -2.84
CA LYS A 10 12.17 -0.82 -3.43
C LYS A 10 11.14 0.26 -3.72
N PHE A 11 11.23 1.41 -3.06
CA PHE A 11 10.23 2.48 -3.15
C PHE A 11 10.79 3.74 -3.81
N GLY A 12 10.02 4.30 -4.73
CA GLY A 12 10.24 5.63 -5.28
C GLY A 12 9.85 6.76 -4.31
N PRO A 13 9.89 8.03 -4.75
CA PRO A 13 9.40 9.15 -3.97
C PRO A 13 7.87 9.10 -3.79
N LEU A 14 7.36 9.84 -2.79
CA LEU A 14 5.93 10.06 -2.61
C LEU A 14 5.36 10.78 -3.84
N GLN A 15 4.24 10.28 -4.33
CA GLN A 15 3.54 10.81 -5.50
C GLN A 15 2.05 10.98 -5.20
N GLY A 16 1.42 11.94 -5.88
CA GLY A 16 -0.02 12.15 -5.84
C GLY A 16 -0.72 11.60 -7.08
N GLY A 17 -1.98 11.22 -6.93
CA GLY A 17 -2.87 10.85 -8.02
C GLY A 17 -4.30 11.23 -7.70
N SER A 18 -5.17 11.15 -8.70
CA SER A 18 -6.60 11.36 -8.53
C SER A 18 -7.38 10.24 -9.21
N PHE A 19 -8.47 9.79 -8.58
CA PHE A 19 -9.35 8.77 -9.14
C PHE A 19 -10.78 8.96 -8.66
N ARG A 20 -11.72 9.11 -9.59
CA ARG A 20 -13.16 9.29 -9.29
C ARG A 20 -13.44 10.38 -8.24
N GLY A 21 -12.72 11.50 -8.36
CA GLY A 21 -12.88 12.65 -7.47
C GLY A 21 -12.23 12.50 -6.08
N LEU A 22 -11.40 11.47 -5.89
CA LEU A 22 -10.57 11.31 -4.71
C LEU A 22 -9.10 11.53 -5.08
N ASP A 23 -8.46 12.47 -4.40
CA ASP A 23 -7.02 12.61 -4.43
C ASP A 23 -6.37 11.65 -3.42
N TYR A 24 -5.26 11.03 -3.81
CA TYR A 24 -4.58 10.03 -3.01
C TYR A 24 -3.07 10.10 -3.19
N GLU A 25 -2.35 9.63 -2.18
CA GLU A 25 -0.91 9.56 -2.16
C GLU A 25 -0.42 8.11 -2.21
N PHE A 26 0.68 7.88 -2.95
CA PHE A 26 1.27 6.56 -3.10
C PHE A 26 2.79 6.63 -3.27
N PHE A 27 3.44 5.51 -2.98
CA PHE A 27 4.80 5.21 -3.40
C PHE A 27 4.76 4.17 -4.51
N GLU A 28 5.51 4.39 -5.59
CA GLU A 28 5.76 3.31 -6.55
C GLU A 28 6.72 2.30 -5.91
N GLN A 29 6.35 1.02 -5.97
CA GLN A 29 7.11 -0.09 -5.43
C GLN A 29 7.55 -1.00 -6.58
N THR A 30 8.84 -1.33 -6.65
CA THR A 30 9.39 -2.21 -7.68
C THR A 30 9.59 -3.62 -7.13
N TYR A 31 9.09 -4.61 -7.86
CA TYR A 31 9.41 -6.01 -7.62
C TYR A 31 10.82 -6.26 -8.16
N GLN A 32 11.82 -6.19 -7.27
CA GLN A 32 13.25 -6.26 -7.63
C GLN A 32 13.67 -7.54 -8.35
N TYR A 33 12.84 -8.59 -8.34
CA TYR A 33 13.07 -9.88 -8.98
C TYR A 33 11.78 -10.36 -9.66
N GLY A 34 11.94 -11.00 -10.81
CA GLY A 34 10.94 -11.12 -11.87
C GLY A 34 9.65 -11.83 -11.49
N VAL A 35 8.60 -11.50 -12.26
CA VAL A 35 7.29 -12.16 -12.40
C VAL A 35 7.43 -13.65 -12.84
N THR A 36 8.61 -14.24 -12.69
CA THR A 36 9.01 -15.56 -13.22
C THR A 36 9.16 -16.62 -12.13
N ASP A 37 9.02 -16.25 -10.86
CA ASP A 37 9.00 -17.19 -9.74
C ASP A 37 7.57 -17.69 -9.52
N GLU A 38 7.35 -19.00 -9.54
CA GLU A 38 6.02 -19.62 -9.37
C GLU A 38 5.45 -19.34 -7.96
N GLU A 39 6.29 -18.99 -6.99
CA GLU A 39 5.89 -18.64 -5.63
C GLU A 39 5.56 -17.14 -5.46
N PHE A 40 5.74 -16.33 -6.52
CA PHE A 40 5.52 -14.89 -6.46
C PHE A 40 4.03 -14.53 -6.34
N CYS A 41 3.64 -14.06 -5.16
CA CYS A 41 2.27 -13.65 -4.85
C CYS A 41 2.01 -12.14 -5.10
N GLY A 42 2.61 -11.56 -6.13
CA GLY A 42 2.39 -10.16 -6.54
C GLY A 42 1.54 -10.01 -7.81
N GLY A 43 1.41 -8.78 -8.30
CA GLY A 43 0.74 -8.50 -9.57
C GLY A 43 1.59 -8.86 -10.78
N THR A 44 0.98 -8.98 -11.96
CA THR A 44 1.69 -9.27 -13.22
C THR A 44 2.59 -8.13 -13.72
N GLY A 45 2.54 -6.96 -13.08
CA GLY A 45 3.36 -5.79 -13.42
C GLY A 45 4.74 -5.82 -12.77
N LYS A 46 5.69 -5.06 -13.35
CA LYS A 46 7.04 -4.86 -12.78
C LYS A 46 7.03 -3.98 -11.52
N THR A 47 5.98 -3.18 -11.35
CA THR A 47 5.79 -2.27 -10.24
C THR A 47 4.37 -2.38 -9.69
N SER A 48 4.18 -1.87 -8.48
CA SER A 48 2.87 -1.63 -7.88
C SER A 48 2.82 -0.25 -7.24
N ARG A 49 1.61 0.19 -6.85
CA ARG A 49 1.41 1.44 -6.10
C ARG A 49 1.01 1.09 -4.69
N TRP A 50 1.86 1.46 -3.74
CA TRP A 50 1.56 1.34 -2.32
C TRP A 50 0.98 2.66 -1.84
N LEU A 51 -0.32 2.66 -1.58
CA LEU A 51 -1.02 3.80 -1.01
C LEU A 51 -0.53 4.06 0.42
N THR A 52 -0.53 5.32 0.84
CA THR A 52 -0.38 5.64 2.26
C THR A 52 -1.56 5.09 3.04
N LYS A 53 -1.38 4.82 4.35
CA LYS A 53 -2.48 4.35 5.21
C LYS A 53 -3.67 5.34 5.18
N ASP A 54 -3.38 6.63 5.20
CA ASP A 54 -4.40 7.68 5.12
C ASP A 54 -5.12 7.69 3.77
N ALA A 55 -4.40 7.46 2.67
CA ALA A 55 -5.01 7.32 1.35
C ALA A 55 -5.93 6.09 1.27
N ILE A 56 -5.54 4.94 1.86
CA ILE A 56 -6.38 3.74 1.93
C ILE A 56 -7.66 4.03 2.71
N VAL A 57 -7.54 4.63 3.90
CA VAL A 57 -8.69 4.97 4.75
C VAL A 57 -9.61 5.97 4.07
N SER A 58 -9.05 7.00 3.44
CA SER A 58 -9.81 8.01 2.69
C SER A 58 -10.55 7.40 1.51
N ALA A 59 -9.90 6.48 0.78
CA ALA A 59 -10.54 5.75 -0.31
C ALA A 59 -11.72 4.91 0.15
N LEU A 60 -11.56 4.14 1.23
CA LEU A 60 -12.63 3.33 1.79
C LEU A 60 -13.85 4.19 2.15
N ARG A 61 -13.63 5.33 2.82
CA ARG A 61 -14.71 6.28 3.16
C ARG A 61 -15.38 6.85 1.91
N HIS A 62 -14.59 7.30 0.94
CA HIS A 62 -15.08 7.88 -0.32
C HIS A 62 -15.99 6.90 -1.08
N PHE A 63 -15.66 5.61 -1.08
CA PHE A 63 -16.44 4.56 -1.74
C PHE A 63 -17.55 3.95 -0.85
N GLY A 64 -17.92 4.60 0.24
CA GLY A 64 -19.10 4.26 1.05
C GLY A 64 -18.85 3.21 2.13
N HIS A 65 -17.60 2.94 2.50
CA HIS A 65 -17.30 2.12 3.67
C HIS A 65 -17.43 2.98 4.93
N LYS A 66 -18.60 2.90 5.57
CA LYS A 66 -18.94 3.73 6.75
C LYS A 66 -18.36 3.17 8.04
N GLU A 67 -18.15 1.85 8.10
CA GLU A 67 -17.54 1.19 9.25
C GLU A 67 -16.11 0.77 8.92
N LEU A 68 -15.18 1.19 9.77
CA LEU A 68 -13.76 0.84 9.73
C LEU A 68 -13.34 0.36 11.11
N ARG A 69 -12.67 -0.79 11.17
CA ARG A 69 -12.04 -1.31 12.38
C ARG A 69 -10.58 -1.58 12.09
N TYR A 70 -9.69 -1.13 12.97
CA TYR A 70 -8.25 -1.29 12.81
C TYR A 70 -7.79 -2.51 13.60
N GLY A 71 -7.01 -3.36 12.93
CA GLY A 71 -6.22 -4.39 13.57
C GLY A 71 -4.79 -3.88 13.88
N PRO A 72 -3.86 -4.80 14.14
CA PRO A 72 -2.47 -4.45 14.40
C PRO A 72 -1.78 -3.80 13.19
N ASP A 73 -0.90 -2.84 13.49
CA ASP A 73 0.10 -2.35 12.57
C ASP A 73 1.45 -3.03 12.86
N ASP A 74 2.21 -3.34 11.83
CA ASP A 74 3.62 -3.70 11.94
C ASP A 74 4.45 -2.77 11.04
N ALA A 75 4.96 -1.70 11.64
CA ALA A 75 5.79 -0.72 10.95
C ALA A 75 7.19 -1.24 10.59
N ASN A 76 7.64 -2.34 11.21
CA ASN A 76 9.01 -2.86 11.08
C ASN A 76 9.07 -4.19 10.31
N HIS A 77 7.96 -4.63 9.73
CA HIS A 77 7.91 -5.88 8.98
C HIS A 77 9.00 -5.92 7.89
N PRO A 78 9.73 -7.05 7.72
CA PRO A 78 10.92 -7.12 6.86
C PRO A 78 10.71 -6.69 5.41
N ASN A 79 9.47 -6.83 4.91
CA ASN A 79 9.10 -6.53 3.52
C ASN A 79 8.38 -5.19 3.33
N GLY A 80 8.26 -4.36 4.36
CA GLY A 80 7.56 -3.09 4.31
C GLY A 80 6.52 -2.98 5.41
N PRO A 81 6.16 -1.76 5.84
CA PRO A 81 5.15 -1.55 6.86
C PRO A 81 3.84 -2.22 6.43
N SER A 82 3.19 -2.90 7.36
CA SER A 82 1.91 -3.56 7.13
C SER A 82 0.86 -3.08 8.13
N THR A 83 -0.41 -3.13 7.72
CA THR A 83 -1.55 -2.77 8.56
C THR A 83 -2.69 -3.74 8.28
N CYS A 84 -3.40 -4.15 9.32
CA CYS A 84 -4.64 -4.90 9.19
C CYS A 84 -5.82 -3.95 9.41
N LEU A 85 -6.81 -4.00 8.53
CA LEU A 85 -8.07 -3.28 8.72
C LEU A 85 -9.24 -4.08 8.18
N PHE A 86 -10.38 -3.91 8.83
CA PHE A 86 -11.69 -4.38 8.37
C PHE A 86 -12.51 -3.18 7.94
N SER A 87 -13.29 -3.35 6.87
CA SER A 87 -14.22 -2.34 6.40
C SER A 87 -15.55 -2.94 5.98
N ARG A 88 -16.65 -2.22 6.18
CA ARG A 88 -17.97 -2.61 5.69
C ARG A 88 -18.62 -1.46 4.93
N ARG A 89 -19.08 -1.77 3.71
CA ARG A 89 -19.88 -0.87 2.87
C ARG A 89 -21.35 -0.92 3.28
N SER A 90 -22.00 0.24 3.36
CA SER A 90 -23.41 0.37 3.78
C SER A 90 -24.04 1.64 3.25
#